data_AF-A0A1A8C3S5-F1
#
_entry.id   AF-A0A1A8C3S5-F1
#
_cell.length_a   1.000
_cell.length_b   1.000
_cell.length_c   1.000
_cell.angle_alpha   90.00
_cell.angle_beta   90.00
_cell.angle_gamma   90.00
#
_symmetry.space_group_name_H-M   'P 1'
#
loop_
_entity.id
_entity.type
_entity.pdbx_description
1 polymer ?
#
loop_
_entity_poly.entity_id
_entity_poly.type
_entity_poly.pdbx_seq_one_letter_code
_entity_poly.pdbx_strand_id
1 'polypeptide(L)'
;MEAMTNTIKGWIENPVKFARSHGVALSSVPDVAIPDEQIHILIVEGFLLYNYQPLLEVFDKCFYISIPYEECKRRRSKRQYTVPDPPGLFDGHVWPMYLKHRKQMEDCGLSIDYLDGLKSKEDIYNQVYEDLQNNLLNGL
;
A
#
# COMPACT_ATOMS: atom_id res chain seq x y z
N MET A 1 1.47 -14.30 -0.22
CA MET A 1 1.94 -13.22 0.68
C MET A 1 3.35 -13.50 1.20
N GLU A 2 3.76 -14.76 1.36
CA GLU A 2 5.13 -15.12 1.78
C GLU A 2 6.24 -14.54 0.87
N ALA A 3 6.10 -14.70 -0.46
CA ALA A 3 7.05 -14.11 -1.40
C ALA A 3 7.22 -12.60 -1.20
N MET A 4 6.12 -11.86 -1.06
CA MET A 4 6.12 -10.41 -0.77
C MET A 4 6.82 -10.11 0.56
N THR A 5 6.59 -10.91 1.60
CA THR A 5 7.23 -10.73 2.91
C THR A 5 8.74 -10.90 2.81
N ASN A 6 9.20 -11.92 2.07
CA ASN A 6 10.63 -12.15 1.85
C ASN A 6 11.26 -11.02 1.03
N THR A 7 10.54 -10.49 0.04
CA THR A 7 10.97 -9.32 -0.73
C THR A 7 11.13 -8.08 0.16
N ILE A 8 10.16 -7.82 1.04
CA ILE A 8 10.22 -6.68 1.99
C ILE A 8 11.37 -6.85 2.96
N LYS A 9 11.56 -8.05 3.53
CA LYS A 9 12.70 -8.33 4.43
C LYS A 9 14.05 -8.10 3.74
N GLY A 10 14.20 -8.60 2.51
CA GLY A 10 15.41 -8.35 1.73
C GLY A 10 15.65 -6.87 1.40
N TRP A 11 14.57 -6.09 1.27
CA TRP A 11 14.68 -4.63 1.12
C TRP A 11 15.09 -3.96 2.43
N ILE A 12 14.49 -4.33 3.57
CA ILE A 12 14.81 -3.79 4.91
C ILE A 12 16.28 -4.05 5.27
N GLU A 13 16.81 -5.22 4.94
CA GLU A 13 18.21 -5.56 5.22
C GLU A 13 19.21 -4.62 4.53
N ASN A 14 18.96 -4.27 3.27
CA ASN A 14 19.81 -3.34 2.52
C ASN A 14 19.08 -2.77 1.27
N PRO A 15 18.43 -1.60 1.39
CA PRO A 15 17.65 -1.01 0.29
C PRO A 15 18.49 -0.75 -0.97
N VAL A 16 19.75 -0.31 -0.81
CA VAL A 16 20.67 0.00 -1.92
C VAL A 16 21.06 -1.25 -2.69
N LYS A 17 21.45 -2.32 -1.99
CA LYS A 17 21.78 -3.62 -2.60
C LYS A 17 20.56 -4.22 -3.26
N PHE A 18 19.40 -4.14 -2.61
CA PHE A 18 18.13 -4.62 -3.15
C PHE A 18 17.78 -3.91 -4.46
N ALA A 19 17.85 -2.58 -4.49
CA ALA A 19 17.58 -1.80 -5.71
C ALA A 19 18.51 -2.21 -6.86
N ARG A 20 19.82 -2.32 -6.59
CA ARG A 20 20.81 -2.74 -7.60
C ARG A 20 20.56 -4.14 -8.13
N SER A 21 20.22 -5.12 -7.29
CA SER A 21 19.97 -6.49 -7.72
C SER A 21 18.68 -6.65 -8.54
N HIS A 22 17.74 -5.71 -8.40
CA HIS A 22 16.47 -5.69 -9.15
C HIS A 22 16.47 -4.68 -10.31
N GLY A 23 17.63 -4.09 -10.65
CA GLY A 23 17.77 -3.17 -11.77
C GLY A 23 17.08 -1.82 -11.57
N VAL A 24 16.77 -1.44 -10.33
CA VAL A 24 16.18 -0.15 -9.99
C VAL A 24 17.29 0.90 -9.95
N ALA A 25 17.16 1.92 -10.79
CA ALA A 25 18.08 3.05 -10.78
C ALA A 25 17.93 3.83 -9.47
N LEU A 26 19.02 3.97 -8.74
CA LEU A 26 19.07 4.86 -7.58
C LEU A 26 19.26 6.28 -8.11
N SER A 27 18.40 7.20 -7.68
CA SER A 27 18.57 8.63 -7.93
C SER A 27 19.92 9.06 -7.36
N SER A 28 20.80 9.60 -8.19
CA SER A 28 22.01 10.27 -7.73
C SER A 28 21.59 11.59 -7.08
N VAL A 29 21.24 11.56 -5.79
CA VAL A 29 21.08 12.79 -5.04
C VAL A 29 22.49 13.39 -4.88
N PRO A 30 22.77 14.61 -5.39
CA PRO A 30 24.04 15.26 -5.12
C PRO A 30 24.05 15.70 -3.64
N ASP A 31 25.15 15.43 -2.94
CA ASP A 31 25.49 15.94 -1.60
C ASP A 31 24.50 15.63 -0.45
N VAL A 32 24.28 14.34 -0.15
CA VAL A 32 24.10 13.99 1.27
C VAL A 32 25.50 13.79 1.84
N ALA A 33 25.94 14.71 2.70
CA ALA A 33 27.29 14.73 3.27
C ALA A 33 27.63 13.46 4.08
N ILE A 34 26.61 12.66 4.42
CA ILE A 34 26.72 11.42 5.21
C ILE A 34 25.84 10.34 4.56
N PRO A 35 26.42 9.30 3.94
CA PRO A 35 25.68 8.21 3.29
C PRO A 35 24.69 7.47 4.20
N ASP A 36 24.92 7.48 5.51
CA ASP A 36 24.07 6.83 6.52
C ASP A 36 22.81 7.63 6.88
N GLU A 37 22.64 8.86 6.38
CA GLU A 37 21.45 9.71 6.65
C GLU A 37 20.40 9.67 5.52
N GLN A 38 20.62 8.87 4.47
CA GLN A 38 19.66 8.80 3.36
C GLN A 38 18.44 7.96 3.73
N ILE A 39 17.27 8.60 3.71
CA ILE A 39 15.98 7.90 3.90
C ILE A 39 15.59 7.19 2.60
N HIS A 40 15.42 5.87 2.70
CA HIS A 40 14.83 5.05 1.63
C HIS A 40 13.36 4.77 1.94
N ILE A 41 12.48 4.92 0.94
CA ILE A 41 11.04 4.71 1.10
C ILE A 41 10.61 3.50 0.28
N LEU A 42 9.89 2.57 0.91
CA LEU A 42 9.22 1.45 0.24
C LEU A 42 7.71 1.64 0.30
N ILE A 43 7.05 1.66 -0.86
CA ILE A 43 5.59 1.64 -0.95
C ILE A 43 5.13 0.21 -1.22
N VAL A 44 4.40 -0.36 -0.27
CA VAL A 44 3.76 -1.67 -0.42
C VAL A 44 2.28 -1.43 -0.69
N GLU A 45 1.79 -1.86 -1.85
CA GLU A 45 0.38 -1.73 -2.23
C GLU A 45 -0.29 -3.10 -2.42
N GLY A 46 -1.56 -3.18 -2.04
CA GLY A 46 -2.35 -4.39 -2.17
C GLY A 46 -3.66 -4.33 -1.39
N PHE A 47 -4.62 -5.17 -1.77
CA PHE A 47 -5.97 -5.14 -1.18
C PHE A 47 -6.13 -5.99 0.09
N LEU A 48 -5.09 -6.75 0.51
CA LEU A 48 -5.10 -7.67 1.67
C LEU A 48 -3.85 -7.53 2.56
N LEU A 49 -3.25 -6.35 2.63
CA LEU A 49 -2.01 -6.16 3.39
C LEU A 49 -2.25 -6.27 4.91
N TYR A 50 -3.30 -5.60 5.40
CA TYR A 50 -3.53 -5.37 6.83
C TYR A 50 -4.23 -6.51 7.57
N ASN A 51 -4.38 -7.69 6.96
CA ASN A 51 -4.89 -8.89 7.61
C ASN A 51 -3.92 -10.08 7.49
N TYR A 52 -2.66 -9.83 7.10
CA TYR A 52 -1.62 -10.82 7.03
C TYR A 52 -0.53 -10.52 8.08
N GLN A 53 -0.55 -11.29 9.17
CA GLN A 53 0.27 -11.03 10.37
C GLN A 53 1.75 -10.74 10.09
N PRO A 54 2.47 -11.46 9.22
CA PRO A 54 3.89 -11.17 8.93
C PRO A 54 4.17 -9.78 8.33
N LEU A 55 3.16 -9.08 7.82
CA LEU A 55 3.29 -7.73 7.29
C LEU A 55 2.91 -6.64 8.30
N LEU A 56 2.24 -6.97 9.40
CA LEU A 56 1.79 -5.95 10.35
C LEU A 56 2.96 -5.27 11.07
N GLU A 57 4.11 -5.94 11.15
CA GLU A 57 5.31 -5.45 11.85
C GLU A 57 6.23 -4.59 10.98
N VAL A 58 5.94 -4.41 9.68
CA VAL A 58 6.84 -3.73 8.73
C VAL A 58 6.33 -2.37 8.26
N PHE A 59 5.16 -1.92 8.71
CA PHE A 59 4.56 -0.67 8.25
C PHE A 59 4.79 0.48 9.21
N ASP A 60 5.53 1.50 8.77
CA ASP A 60 5.66 2.76 9.50
C ASP A 60 4.43 3.66 9.32
N LYS A 61 3.78 3.58 8.16
CA LYS A 61 2.60 4.37 7.80
C LYS A 61 1.62 3.54 6.98
N CYS A 62 0.33 3.61 7.32
CA CYS A 62 -0.73 2.84 6.68
C CYS A 62 -1.82 3.75 6.09
N PHE A 63 -2.17 3.52 4.83
CA PHE A 63 -3.27 4.20 4.15
C PHE A 63 -4.28 3.19 3.62
N TYR A 64 -5.56 3.52 3.71
CA TYR A 64 -6.63 2.66 3.22
C TYR A 64 -7.64 3.44 2.38
N ILE A 65 -7.71 3.13 1.09
CA ILE A 65 -8.66 3.76 0.17
C ILE A 65 -10.00 3.02 0.23
N SER A 66 -11.04 3.70 0.69
CA SER A 66 -12.40 3.15 0.76
C SER A 66 -13.28 3.69 -0.37
N ILE A 67 -14.10 2.83 -0.97
CA ILE A 67 -15.06 3.17 -2.03
C ILE A 67 -16.40 2.51 -1.68
N PRO A 68 -17.53 3.24 -1.72
CA PRO A 68 -18.85 2.64 -1.52
C PRO A 68 -19.16 1.52 -2.52
N TYR A 69 -20.01 0.58 -2.10
CA TYR A 69 -20.38 -0.62 -2.85
C TYR A 69 -20.71 -0.34 -4.33
N GLU A 70 -21.63 0.60 -4.59
CA GLU A 70 -22.11 0.88 -5.95
C GLU A 70 -20.99 1.35 -6.87
N GLU A 71 -20.17 2.29 -6.40
CA GLU A 71 -19.06 2.82 -7.20
C GLU A 71 -17.95 1.78 -7.36
N CYS A 72 -17.69 0.97 -6.33
CA CYS A 72 -16.72 -0.13 -6.41
C CYS A 72 -17.15 -1.16 -7.47
N LYS A 73 -18.43 -1.58 -7.44
CA LYS A 73 -19.03 -2.50 -8.42
C LYS A 73 -18.95 -1.93 -9.83
N ARG A 74 -19.29 -0.64 -10.01
CA ARG A 74 -19.24 0.06 -11.30
C ARG A 74 -17.82 0.23 -11.84
N ARG A 75 -16.81 0.42 -10.98
CA ARG A 75 -15.39 0.48 -11.40
C ARG A 75 -14.88 -0.92 -11.75
N ARG A 76 -15.21 -1.93 -10.95
CA ARG A 76 -14.80 -3.32 -11.17
C ARG A 76 -15.38 -3.89 -12.46
N SER A 77 -16.65 -3.62 -12.78
CA SER A 77 -17.28 -4.09 -14.02
C SER A 77 -16.63 -3.53 -15.30
N LYS A 78 -15.92 -2.40 -15.20
CA LYS A 78 -15.15 -1.80 -16.30
C LYS A 78 -13.72 -2.34 -16.41
N ARG A 79 -13.22 -3.04 -15.39
CA ARG A 79 -11.86 -3.57 -15.36
C ARG A 79 -11.82 -4.93 -16.06
N GLN A 80 -10.81 -5.14 -16.91
CA GLN A 80 -10.53 -6.45 -17.48
C GLN A 80 -9.53 -7.19 -16.58
N TYR A 81 -9.96 -8.33 -16.05
CA TYR A 81 -9.11 -9.28 -15.34
C TYR A 81 -8.64 -10.37 -16.31
N THR A 82 -7.50 -11.00 -16.02
CA THR A 82 -6.97 -12.13 -16.81
C THR A 82 -7.97 -13.28 -16.90
N VAL A 83 -8.66 -13.55 -15.79
CA VAL A 83 -9.82 -14.44 -15.74
C VAL A 83 -11.05 -13.56 -15.56
N PRO A 84 -11.99 -13.53 -16.54
CA PRO A 84 -13.20 -12.74 -16.42
C PRO A 84 -14.02 -13.12 -15.18
N ASP A 85 -14.61 -12.12 -14.53
CA ASP A 85 -15.52 -12.35 -13.41
C ASP A 85 -16.77 -13.11 -13.89
N PRO A 86 -17.12 -14.29 -13.33
CA PRO A 86 -18.38 -14.94 -13.65
C PRO A 86 -19.57 -14.11 -13.15
N PRO A 87 -20.78 -14.32 -13.72
CA PRO A 87 -21.99 -13.62 -13.28
C PRO A 87 -22.19 -13.72 -11.76
N GLY A 88 -22.42 -12.59 -11.10
CA GLY A 88 -22.67 -12.52 -9.66
C GLY A 88 -21.41 -12.63 -8.77
N LEU A 89 -20.19 -12.75 -9.32
CA LEU A 89 -18.97 -12.86 -8.50
C LEU A 89 -18.81 -11.68 -7.53
N PHE A 90 -19.10 -10.46 -7.99
CA PHE A 90 -18.92 -9.28 -7.15
C PHE A 90 -19.76 -9.36 -5.87
N ASP A 91 -21.05 -9.68 -6.04
CA ASP A 91 -22.04 -9.71 -4.96
C ASP A 91 -21.88 -10.95 -4.08
N GLY A 92 -21.60 -12.10 -4.71
CA GLY A 92 -21.51 -13.38 -4.02
C GLY A 92 -20.16 -13.64 -3.36
N HIS A 93 -19.09 -12.94 -3.76
CA HIS A 93 -17.75 -13.24 -3.27
C HIS A 93 -16.90 -12.01 -2.97
N VAL A 94 -16.69 -11.12 -3.96
CA VAL A 94 -15.73 -10.01 -3.82
C VAL A 94 -16.11 -9.08 -2.67
N TRP A 95 -17.36 -8.61 -2.64
CA TRP A 95 -17.83 -7.68 -1.63
C TRP A 95 -17.95 -8.32 -0.24
N PRO A 96 -18.52 -9.54 -0.09
CA PRO A 96 -18.49 -10.26 1.18
C PRO A 96 -17.06 -10.46 1.73
N MET A 97 -16.11 -10.82 0.87
CA MET A 97 -14.70 -10.97 1.28
C MET A 97 -14.07 -9.63 1.65
N TYR A 98 -14.36 -8.55 0.92
CA TYR A 98 -13.95 -7.20 1.29
C TYR A 98 -14.45 -6.83 2.70
N LEU A 99 -15.73 -7.05 3.01
CA LEU A 99 -16.29 -6.76 4.34
C LEU A 99 -15.65 -7.62 5.43
N LYS A 100 -15.42 -8.91 5.16
CA LYS A 100 -14.70 -9.81 6.07
C LYS A 100 -13.30 -9.27 6.39
N HIS A 101 -12.56 -8.84 5.37
CA HIS A 101 -11.20 -8.33 5.56
C HIS A 101 -11.17 -6.95 6.24
N ARG A 102 -12.16 -6.09 5.96
CA ARG A 102 -12.30 -4.81 6.66
C ARG A 102 -12.47 -5.00 8.16
N LYS A 103 -13.30 -5.97 8.57
CA LYS A 103 -13.44 -6.30 10.00
C LYS A 103 -12.12 -6.79 10.61
N GLN A 104 -11.37 -7.63 9.91
CA GLN A 104 -10.06 -8.10 10.38
C GLN A 104 -9.04 -6.95 10.51
N MET A 105 -9.12 -5.95 9.63
CA MET A 105 -8.27 -4.77 9.66
C MET A 105 -8.58 -3.86 10.85
N GLU A 106 -9.85 -3.78 11.28
CA GLU A 106 -10.22 -3.02 12.48
C GLU A 106 -9.58 -3.61 13.75
N ASP A 107 -9.31 -4.91 13.76
CA ASP A 107 -8.70 -5.64 14.89
C ASP A 107 -7.16 -5.75 14.80
N CYS A 108 -6.50 -5.21 13.77
CA CYS A 108 -5.07 -5.47 13.52
C CYS A 108 -4.11 -4.57 14.32
N GLY A 109 -4.62 -3.56 15.02
CA GLY A 109 -3.83 -2.67 15.88
C GLY A 109 -2.98 -1.61 15.16
N LEU A 110 -3.03 -1.55 13.82
CA LEU A 110 -2.35 -0.53 13.03
C LEU A 110 -3.08 0.81 13.06
N SER A 111 -2.33 1.91 13.07
CA SER A 111 -2.87 3.25 12.83
C SER A 111 -3.07 3.45 11.32
N ILE A 112 -4.31 3.27 10.85
CA ILE A 112 -4.65 3.32 9.43
C ILE A 112 -5.39 4.60 9.10
N ASP A 113 -4.85 5.38 8.17
CA ASP A 113 -5.49 6.58 7.65
C ASP A 113 -6.43 6.24 6.49
N TYR A 114 -7.72 6.57 6.68
CA TYR A 114 -8.76 6.29 5.70
C TYR A 114 -8.83 7.41 4.66
N LEU A 115 -8.70 7.00 3.40
CA LEU A 115 -8.79 7.88 2.24
C LEU A 115 -10.13 7.64 1.52
N ASP A 116 -10.78 8.74 1.14
CA ASP A 116 -11.99 8.67 0.31
C ASP A 116 -11.60 8.41 -1.15
N GLY A 117 -11.88 7.21 -1.64
CA GLY A 117 -11.62 6.80 -3.02
C GLY A 117 -12.56 7.39 -4.07
N LEU A 118 -13.53 8.23 -3.67
CA LEU A 118 -14.34 9.04 -4.56
C LEU A 118 -13.66 10.34 -5.00
N LYS A 119 -12.64 10.79 -4.25
CA LYS A 119 -11.84 11.96 -4.60
C LYS A 119 -11.07 11.76 -5.92
N SER A 120 -10.59 12.86 -6.49
CA SER A 120 -9.73 12.79 -7.67
C SER A 120 -8.38 12.17 -7.30
N LYS A 121 -7.65 11.70 -8.33
CA LYS A 121 -6.30 11.16 -8.12
C LYS A 121 -5.35 12.21 -7.55
N GLU A 122 -5.50 13.47 -7.99
CA GLU A 122 -4.69 14.59 -7.55
C GLU A 122 -4.96 14.92 -6.08
N ASP A 123 -6.22 14.95 -5.67
CA ASP A 123 -6.58 15.21 -4.26
C ASP A 123 -6.04 14.11 -3.33
N ILE A 124 -6.17 12.83 -3.72
CA ILE A 124 -5.62 11.71 -2.95
C ILE A 124 -4.09 11.80 -2.89
N TYR A 125 -3.45 12.11 -4.03
CA TYR A 125 -2.00 12.27 -4.10
C TYR A 125 -1.53 13.39 -3.18
N ASN A 126 -2.11 14.58 -3.28
CA ASN A 126 -1.72 15.74 -2.45
C ASN A 126 -1.94 15.43 -0.97
N GLN A 127 -3.08 14.83 -0.60
CA GLN A 127 -3.36 14.45 0.78
C GLN A 127 -2.30 13.47 1.34
N VAL A 128 -1.95 12.43 0.59
CA VAL A 128 -0.94 11.44 1.01
C VAL A 128 0.46 12.05 1.02
N TYR A 129 0.79 12.88 0.03
CA TYR A 129 2.08 13.51 -0.10
C TYR A 129 2.36 14.49 1.05
N GLU A 130 1.42 15.37 1.36
CA GLU A 130 1.53 16.32 2.48
C GLU A 130 1.70 15.59 3.81
N ASP A 131 0.90 14.54 4.04
CA ASP A 131 1.02 13.73 5.25
C ASP A 131 2.39 13.05 5.33
N LEU A 132 2.88 12.41 4.27
CA LEU A 132 4.20 11.80 4.24
C LEU A 132 5.32 12.82 4.48
N GLN A 133 5.25 14.00 3.88
CA GLN A 133 6.22 15.07 4.12
C GLN A 133 6.23 15.52 5.58
N ASN A 134 5.06 15.70 6.17
CA ASN A 134 4.94 16.09 7.58
C ASN A 134 5.48 15.00 8.51
N ASN A 135 5.22 13.72 8.24
CA ASN A 135 5.78 12.61 9.04
C ASN A 135 7.31 12.56 8.93
N LEU A 136 7.87 12.76 7.73
CA LEU A 136 9.33 12.77 7.55
C LEU A 136 10.01 13.98 8.22
N LEU A 137 9.37 15.16 8.21
CA LEU A 137 9.93 16.38 8.80
C LEU A 137 9.90 16.40 10.32
N ASN A 138 8.89 15.76 10.93
CA ASN A 138 8.73 15.74 12.39
C ASN A 138 9.54 14.62 13.07
N GLY A 139 10.21 13.76 12.29
CA GLY A 139 10.85 12.54 12.76
C GLY A 139 9.77 11.51 13.11
N LEU A 140 9.87 10.32 12.50
CA LEU A 140 9.00 9.17 12.80
C LEU A 140 8.78 8.98 14.31
#